data_AF-A0A0F4Q0S5-F1
#
_entry.id   AF-A0A0F4Q0S5-F1
#
_cell.length_a   1.000
_cell.length_b   1.000
_cell.length_c   1.000
_cell.angle_alpha   90.00
_cell.angle_beta   90.00
_cell.angle_gamma   90.00
#
_symmetry.space_group_name_H-M   'P 1'
#
loop_
_entity.id
_entity.type
_entity.pdbx_description
1 polymer ?
#
loop_
_entity_poly.entity_id
_entity_poly.type
_entity_poly.pdbx_seq_one_letter_code
_entity_poly.pdbx_strand_id
1 'polypeptide(L)'
;MNLEPSMAKRVHTQLNNQHALKAALYTSMWCIPILLLWYGTFAVLPKASPLMLFVSGALLGVAVRYHGKGFMRRFAVLALLAHIIVVGVAINIGIVLSGTIWGIILLALYVSGAWAAAFFARRSVPLTDNRAFYLLSEQQPHASRQQLKNRSYVAFPVLLLGASFCCAATALAIHVVHGARLQQQWAQDYQQQLTQHREKSIDVTPQALQGLSTEQAFYYAYSYYTGRDMRSQGQMRGAYPHSPFKAQTILRYLLRYRQQPRAAFILARTSEGAKRGEYLQQAVSLGDNYAKFYSVVDYGCGGHETRAKELLTAMASLTQEGAIGADIDTVLHYGVDVMCADFDNTEFQLRFIRDYRPDSD
;
A
#
# COMPACT_ATOMS: atom_id res chain seq x y z
N MET A 1 -31.64 -35.78 -52.15
CA MET A 1 -31.37 -36.39 -50.83
C MET A 1 -32.68 -36.39 -50.04
N ASN A 2 -33.21 -37.55 -49.67
CA ASN A 2 -34.52 -37.64 -49.02
C ASN A 2 -34.37 -37.44 -47.50
N LEU A 3 -34.69 -36.23 -47.04
CA LEU A 3 -34.86 -35.91 -45.62
C LEU A 3 -36.24 -36.39 -45.17
N GLU A 4 -36.30 -37.10 -44.04
CA GLU A 4 -37.59 -37.45 -43.44
C GLU A 4 -38.32 -36.16 -43.00
N PRO A 5 -39.60 -35.96 -43.38
CA PRO A 5 -40.33 -34.72 -43.10
C PRO A 5 -40.43 -34.38 -41.61
N SER A 6 -40.49 -35.41 -40.76
CA SER A 6 -40.57 -35.27 -39.30
C SER A 6 -39.30 -34.62 -38.72
N MET A 7 -38.11 -35.01 -39.21
CA MET A 7 -36.81 -34.46 -38.81
C MET A 7 -36.65 -33.00 -39.22
N ALA A 8 -37.00 -32.70 -40.47
CA ALA A 8 -36.93 -31.33 -40.99
C ALA A 8 -37.83 -30.38 -40.19
N LYS A 9 -39.06 -30.82 -39.85
CA LYS A 9 -40.00 -30.05 -39.01
C LYS A 9 -39.44 -29.78 -37.61
N ARG A 10 -38.87 -30.78 -36.94
CA ARG A 10 -38.26 -30.60 -35.60
C ARG A 10 -37.13 -29.58 -35.62
N VAL A 11 -36.19 -29.71 -36.56
CA VAL A 11 -35.06 -28.78 -36.70
C VAL A 11 -35.55 -27.37 -37.04
N HIS A 12 -36.54 -27.24 -37.94
CA HIS A 12 -37.14 -25.95 -38.27
C HIS A 12 -37.72 -25.25 -37.02
N THR A 13 -38.47 -25.98 -36.19
CA THR A 13 -39.00 -25.47 -34.92
C THR A 13 -37.88 -25.06 -33.96
N GLN A 14 -36.83 -25.87 -33.81
CA GLN A 14 -35.66 -25.54 -32.99
C GLN A 14 -34.96 -24.25 -33.47
N LEU A 15 -34.79 -24.08 -34.78
CA LEU A 15 -34.17 -22.89 -35.38
C LEU A 15 -35.03 -21.63 -35.26
N ASN A 16 -36.35 -21.74 -35.28
CA ASN A 16 -37.28 -20.63 -35.08
C ASN A 16 -37.36 -20.17 -33.62
N ASN A 17 -37.14 -21.09 -32.67
CA ASN A 17 -37.17 -20.82 -31.24
C ASN A 17 -35.89 -20.14 -30.71
N GLN A 18 -34.86 -20.01 -31.54
CA GLN A 18 -33.64 -19.27 -31.18
C GLN A 18 -33.92 -17.77 -31.05
N HIS A 19 -33.26 -17.13 -30.10
CA HIS A 19 -33.42 -15.70 -29.84
C HIS A 19 -32.11 -15.04 -29.42
N ALA A 20 -31.29 -14.61 -30.39
CA ALA A 20 -29.99 -13.99 -30.12
C ALA A 20 -30.08 -12.66 -29.36
N LEU A 21 -31.08 -11.82 -29.67
CA LEU A 21 -31.28 -10.54 -28.99
C LEU A 21 -31.63 -10.71 -27.51
N LYS A 22 -32.47 -11.69 -27.19
CA LYS A 22 -32.79 -12.06 -25.81
C LYS A 22 -31.54 -12.56 -25.09
N ALA A 23 -30.78 -13.45 -25.73
CA ALA A 23 -29.51 -13.92 -25.19
C ALA A 23 -28.58 -12.74 -24.87
N ALA A 24 -28.42 -11.78 -25.79
CA ALA A 24 -27.60 -10.59 -25.58
C ALA A 24 -28.03 -9.78 -24.36
N LEU A 25 -29.32 -9.38 -24.29
CA LEU A 25 -29.84 -8.57 -23.18
C LEU A 25 -29.66 -9.24 -21.82
N TYR A 26 -30.07 -10.50 -21.69
CA TYR A 26 -29.95 -11.19 -20.40
C TYR A 26 -28.50 -11.49 -20.06
N THR A 27 -27.64 -11.82 -21.03
CA THR A 27 -26.21 -12.04 -20.75
C THR A 27 -25.54 -10.77 -20.23
N SER A 28 -25.88 -9.61 -20.79
CA SER A 28 -25.44 -8.31 -20.26
C SER A 28 -25.81 -8.12 -18.79
N MET A 29 -27.06 -8.46 -18.41
CA MET A 29 -27.50 -8.38 -17.02
C MET A 29 -26.79 -9.39 -16.12
N TRP A 30 -26.48 -10.58 -16.64
CA TRP A 30 -25.74 -11.63 -15.92
C TRP A 30 -24.28 -11.26 -15.65
N CYS A 31 -23.71 -10.28 -16.36
CA CYS A 31 -22.39 -9.75 -16.02
C CYS A 31 -22.35 -9.16 -14.60
N ILE A 32 -23.46 -8.57 -14.11
CA ILE A 32 -23.54 -7.96 -12.78
C ILE A 32 -23.31 -8.99 -11.66
N PRO A 33 -24.14 -10.04 -11.50
CA PRO A 33 -23.93 -11.02 -10.43
C PRO A 33 -22.62 -11.79 -10.60
N ILE A 34 -22.11 -11.99 -11.82
CA ILE A 34 -20.82 -12.64 -12.04
C ILE A 34 -19.67 -11.78 -11.53
N LEU A 35 -19.66 -10.47 -11.83
CA LEU A 35 -18.66 -9.55 -11.31
C LEU A 35 -18.74 -9.39 -9.79
N LEU A 36 -19.95 -9.33 -9.22
CA LEU A 36 -20.14 -9.29 -7.76
C LEU A 36 -19.65 -10.57 -7.09
N LEU A 37 -19.92 -11.74 -7.67
CA LEU A 37 -19.41 -13.02 -7.19
C LEU A 37 -17.87 -13.05 -7.25
N TRP A 38 -17.29 -12.52 -8.33
CA TRP A 38 -15.84 -12.43 -8.47
C TRP A 38 -15.25 -11.51 -7.40
N TYR A 39 -15.81 -10.31 -7.20
CA TYR A 39 -15.39 -9.40 -6.14
C TYR A 39 -15.52 -10.01 -4.74
N GLY A 40 -16.63 -10.71 -4.47
CA GLY A 40 -16.83 -11.42 -3.20
C GLY A 40 -15.78 -12.52 -3.00
N THR A 41 -15.46 -13.27 -4.05
CA THR A 41 -14.38 -14.28 -4.02
C THR A 41 -13.03 -13.63 -3.73
N PHE A 42 -12.74 -12.51 -4.38
CA PHE A 42 -11.51 -11.75 -4.13
C PHE A 42 -11.44 -11.22 -2.69
N ALA A 43 -12.54 -10.72 -2.14
CA ALA A 43 -12.59 -10.14 -0.79
C ALA A 43 -12.47 -11.20 0.32
N VAL A 44 -13.01 -12.41 0.11
CA VAL A 44 -13.05 -13.47 1.14
C VAL A 44 -11.91 -14.48 0.98
N LEU A 45 -11.62 -14.89 -0.26
CA LEU A 45 -10.58 -15.86 -0.58
C LEU A 45 -9.76 -15.41 -1.80
N PRO A 46 -8.88 -14.40 -1.64
CA PRO A 46 -8.13 -13.78 -2.75
C PRO A 46 -7.38 -14.77 -3.63
N LYS A 47 -6.84 -15.84 -3.03
CA LYS A 47 -6.11 -16.92 -3.73
C LYS A 47 -6.96 -17.71 -4.72
N ALA A 48 -8.28 -17.75 -4.52
CA ALA A 48 -9.21 -18.43 -5.43
C ALA A 48 -9.72 -17.51 -6.56
N SER A 49 -9.50 -16.20 -6.46
CA SER A 49 -9.98 -15.23 -7.46
C SER A 49 -9.54 -15.54 -8.90
N PRO A 50 -8.31 -16.01 -9.18
CA PRO A 50 -7.92 -16.38 -10.55
C PRO A 50 -8.81 -17.47 -11.17
N LEU A 51 -9.38 -18.39 -10.37
CA LEU A 51 -10.26 -19.45 -10.86
C LEU A 51 -11.53 -18.89 -11.50
N MET A 52 -11.93 -17.67 -11.14
CA MET A 52 -13.07 -16.99 -11.74
C MET A 52 -12.86 -16.66 -13.22
N LEU A 53 -11.63 -16.67 -13.74
CA LEU A 53 -11.37 -16.65 -15.18
C LEU A 53 -12.07 -17.82 -15.89
N PHE A 54 -12.03 -19.02 -15.31
CA PHE A 54 -12.75 -20.18 -15.85
C PHE A 54 -14.24 -20.12 -15.53
N VAL A 55 -14.58 -19.90 -14.25
CA VAL A 55 -15.98 -19.97 -13.76
C VAL A 55 -16.87 -18.93 -14.44
N SER A 56 -16.39 -17.69 -14.60
CA SER A 56 -17.15 -16.64 -15.28
C SER A 56 -17.45 -16.99 -16.74
N GLY A 57 -16.49 -17.60 -17.45
CA GLY A 57 -16.69 -18.11 -18.81
C GLY A 57 -17.79 -19.16 -18.86
N ALA A 58 -17.75 -20.16 -17.98
CA ALA A 58 -18.79 -21.19 -17.90
C ALA A 58 -20.17 -20.60 -17.61
N LEU A 59 -20.29 -19.70 -16.62
CA LEU A 59 -21.56 -19.06 -16.24
C LEU A 59 -22.15 -18.22 -17.39
N LEU A 60 -21.34 -17.45 -18.10
CA LEU A 60 -21.78 -16.68 -19.27
C LEU A 60 -22.26 -17.59 -20.40
N GLY A 61 -21.54 -18.70 -20.65
CA GLY A 61 -21.98 -19.72 -21.61
C GLY A 61 -23.35 -20.29 -21.23
N VAL A 62 -23.55 -20.68 -19.96
CA VAL A 62 -24.84 -21.16 -19.48
C VAL A 62 -25.95 -20.12 -19.63
N ALA A 63 -25.67 -18.85 -19.30
CA ALA A 63 -26.64 -17.75 -19.45
C ALA A 63 -27.08 -17.58 -20.92
N VAL A 64 -26.14 -17.54 -21.86
CA VAL A 64 -26.43 -17.46 -23.30
C VAL A 64 -27.25 -18.65 -23.77
N ARG A 65 -26.92 -19.87 -23.33
CA ARG A 65 -27.65 -21.09 -23.70
C ARG A 65 -29.08 -21.09 -23.19
N TYR A 66 -29.27 -20.69 -21.93
CA TYR A 66 -30.58 -20.67 -21.29
C TYR A 66 -31.52 -19.67 -21.95
N HIS A 67 -31.04 -18.44 -22.15
CA HIS A 67 -31.86 -17.34 -22.69
C HIS A 67 -31.98 -17.35 -24.22
N GLY A 68 -30.95 -17.82 -24.92
CA GLY A 68 -30.90 -17.83 -26.38
C GLY A 68 -31.46 -19.07 -27.05
N LYS A 69 -31.46 -20.22 -26.34
CA LYS A 69 -31.82 -21.55 -26.87
C LYS A 69 -31.13 -21.87 -28.20
N GLY A 70 -29.92 -21.34 -28.37
CA GLY A 70 -29.21 -21.28 -29.64
C GLY A 70 -28.40 -22.53 -29.96
N PHE A 71 -28.46 -22.97 -31.22
CA PHE A 71 -27.62 -24.04 -31.76
C PHE A 71 -26.51 -23.50 -32.68
N MET A 72 -26.62 -22.25 -33.12
CA MET A 72 -25.71 -21.61 -34.08
C MET A 72 -24.41 -21.12 -33.42
N ARG A 73 -23.31 -21.05 -34.20
CA ARG A 73 -22.00 -20.58 -33.73
C ARG A 73 -22.01 -19.16 -33.15
N ARG A 74 -22.91 -18.28 -33.61
CA ARG A 74 -23.07 -16.90 -33.09
C ARG A 74 -23.34 -16.81 -31.58
N PHE A 75 -23.94 -17.83 -30.98
CA PHE A 75 -24.18 -17.85 -29.53
C PHE A 75 -22.88 -18.06 -28.76
N ALA A 76 -21.94 -18.85 -29.30
CA ALA A 76 -20.60 -18.95 -28.74
C ALA A 76 -19.87 -17.59 -28.80
N VAL A 77 -20.01 -16.87 -29.92
CA VAL A 77 -19.43 -15.51 -30.07
C VAL A 77 -20.01 -14.54 -29.04
N LEU A 78 -21.32 -14.56 -28.79
CA LEU A 78 -21.95 -13.74 -27.73
C LEU A 78 -21.33 -14.02 -26.35
N ALA A 79 -21.21 -15.29 -25.96
CA ALA A 79 -20.64 -15.65 -24.67
C ALA A 79 -19.17 -15.23 -24.55
N LEU A 80 -18.39 -15.39 -25.63
CA LEU A 80 -16.97 -15.04 -25.66
C LEU A 80 -16.77 -13.52 -25.55
N LEU A 81 -17.56 -12.72 -26.27
CA LEU A 81 -17.53 -11.26 -26.16
C LEU A 81 -17.89 -10.78 -24.75
N ALA A 82 -18.93 -11.35 -24.14
CA ALA A 82 -19.31 -11.02 -22.77
C ALA A 82 -18.18 -11.38 -21.79
N HIS A 83 -17.52 -12.53 -22.00
CA HIS A 83 -16.42 -12.98 -21.16
C HIS A 83 -15.21 -12.04 -21.26
N ILE A 84 -14.84 -11.60 -22.47
CA ILE A 84 -13.78 -10.60 -22.67
C ILE A 84 -14.08 -9.32 -21.89
N ILE A 85 -15.32 -8.81 -21.95
CA ILE A 85 -15.71 -7.58 -21.25
C ILE A 85 -15.60 -7.78 -19.73
N VAL A 86 -16.15 -8.87 -19.19
CA VAL A 86 -16.11 -9.15 -17.74
C VAL A 86 -14.68 -9.29 -17.25
N VAL A 87 -13.82 -10.03 -17.97
CA VAL A 87 -12.40 -10.19 -17.62
C VAL A 87 -11.67 -8.86 -17.70
N GLY A 88 -11.89 -8.07 -18.77
CA GLY A 88 -11.27 -6.76 -18.93
C GLY A 88 -11.61 -5.81 -17.76
N VAL A 89 -12.88 -5.79 -17.33
CA VAL A 89 -13.31 -5.00 -16.17
C VAL A 89 -12.72 -5.56 -14.88
N ALA A 90 -12.72 -6.88 -14.68
CA ALA A 90 -12.13 -7.50 -13.50
C ALA A 90 -10.63 -7.18 -13.34
N ILE A 91 -9.88 -7.15 -14.45
CA ILE A 91 -8.48 -6.72 -14.47
C ILE A 91 -8.39 -5.23 -14.10
N ASN A 92 -9.23 -4.39 -14.69
CA ASN A 92 -9.21 -2.95 -14.46
C ASN A 92 -9.45 -2.58 -12.98
N ILE A 93 -10.38 -3.26 -12.32
CA ILE A 93 -10.65 -3.05 -10.89
C ILE A 93 -9.71 -3.84 -9.95
N GLY A 94 -8.73 -4.56 -10.50
CA GLY A 94 -7.68 -5.24 -9.74
C GLY A 94 -8.11 -6.49 -8.97
N ILE A 95 -9.27 -7.09 -9.30
CA ILE A 95 -9.79 -8.24 -8.53
C ILE A 95 -9.28 -9.59 -9.02
N VAL A 96 -8.50 -9.65 -10.10
CA VAL A 96 -8.04 -10.93 -10.69
C VAL A 96 -6.88 -11.55 -9.90
N LEU A 97 -5.98 -10.72 -9.37
CA LEU A 97 -4.70 -11.17 -8.82
C LEU A 97 -4.57 -10.87 -7.33
N SER A 98 -4.08 -11.86 -6.59
CA SER A 98 -3.59 -11.69 -5.24
C SER A 98 -2.24 -12.40 -5.11
N GLY A 99 -1.18 -11.63 -4.86
CA GLY A 99 0.19 -12.14 -4.75
C GLY A 99 0.85 -12.53 -6.08
N THR A 100 1.86 -13.40 -6.00
CA THR A 100 2.66 -13.85 -7.14
C THR A 100 2.11 -15.16 -7.71
N ILE A 101 1.54 -15.08 -8.92
CA ILE A 101 1.06 -16.24 -9.69
C ILE A 101 1.77 -16.25 -11.04
N TRP A 102 2.18 -17.44 -11.49
CA TRP A 102 2.80 -17.62 -12.80
C TRP A 102 1.84 -17.22 -13.93
N GLY A 103 2.30 -16.35 -14.83
CA GLY A 103 1.49 -15.85 -15.95
C GLY A 103 0.92 -16.96 -16.84
N ILE A 104 1.61 -18.08 -16.97
CA ILE A 104 1.16 -19.25 -17.74
C ILE A 104 -0.14 -19.86 -17.16
N ILE A 105 -0.27 -19.90 -15.83
CA ILE A 105 -1.46 -20.42 -15.16
C ILE A 105 -2.66 -19.51 -15.45
N LEU A 106 -2.46 -18.20 -15.41
CA LEU A 106 -3.51 -17.23 -15.73
C LEU A 106 -3.95 -17.32 -17.19
N LEU A 107 -2.99 -17.48 -18.10
CA LEU A 107 -3.28 -17.68 -19.51
C LEU A 107 -4.08 -18.98 -19.73
N ALA A 108 -3.67 -20.08 -19.09
CA ALA A 108 -4.39 -21.35 -19.16
C ALA A 108 -5.82 -21.22 -18.62
N LEU A 109 -6.01 -20.56 -17.48
CA LEU A 109 -7.33 -20.30 -16.90
C LEU A 109 -8.19 -19.43 -17.82
N TYR A 110 -7.64 -18.36 -18.39
CA TYR A 110 -8.34 -17.51 -19.34
C TYR A 110 -8.76 -18.27 -20.61
N VAL A 111 -7.84 -19.02 -21.23
CA VAL A 111 -8.14 -19.81 -22.43
C VAL A 111 -9.19 -20.88 -22.12
N SER A 112 -9.08 -21.55 -20.97
CA SER A 112 -10.08 -22.53 -20.53
C SER A 112 -11.45 -21.89 -20.26
N GLY A 113 -11.50 -20.66 -19.74
CA GLY A 113 -12.71 -19.87 -19.56
C GLY A 113 -13.36 -19.46 -20.87
N ALA A 114 -12.57 -18.97 -21.83
CA ALA A 114 -13.04 -18.64 -23.18
C ALA A 114 -13.60 -19.88 -23.90
N TRP A 115 -12.91 -21.02 -23.78
CA TRP A 115 -13.39 -22.31 -24.27
C TRP A 115 -14.70 -22.72 -23.59
N ALA A 116 -14.79 -22.63 -22.26
CA ALA A 116 -15.99 -22.96 -21.50
C ALA A 116 -17.19 -22.08 -21.91
N ALA A 117 -16.97 -20.78 -22.09
CA ALA A 117 -17.99 -19.85 -22.57
C ALA A 117 -18.55 -20.29 -23.93
N ALA A 118 -17.66 -20.57 -24.90
CA ALA A 118 -18.05 -21.01 -26.24
C ALA A 118 -18.72 -22.39 -26.26
N PHE A 119 -18.25 -23.31 -25.40
CA PHE A 119 -18.76 -24.67 -25.30
C PHE A 119 -20.16 -24.69 -24.68
N PHE A 120 -20.34 -24.08 -23.51
CA PHE A 120 -21.62 -24.08 -22.80
C PHE A 120 -22.69 -23.21 -23.45
N ALA A 121 -22.33 -22.19 -24.24
CA ALA A 121 -23.27 -21.30 -24.94
C ALA A 121 -24.20 -21.98 -25.95
N ARG A 122 -23.81 -23.15 -26.46
CA ARG A 122 -24.57 -23.84 -27.51
C ARG A 122 -25.31 -25.05 -26.96
N ARG A 123 -26.50 -25.29 -27.50
CA ARG A 123 -27.16 -26.60 -27.36
C ARG A 123 -26.58 -27.58 -28.37
N SER A 124 -26.38 -28.82 -27.95
CA SER A 124 -26.01 -29.92 -28.84
C SER A 124 -27.20 -30.28 -29.74
N VAL A 125 -26.92 -30.49 -31.03
CA VAL A 125 -27.89 -31.07 -31.95
C VAL A 125 -27.84 -32.60 -31.77
N PRO A 126 -28.97 -33.29 -31.58
CA PRO A 126 -28.99 -34.75 -31.54
C PRO A 126 -28.42 -35.35 -32.83
N LEU A 127 -27.69 -36.47 -32.73
CA LEU A 127 -27.10 -37.15 -33.90
C LEU A 127 -28.14 -37.46 -34.99
N THR A 128 -29.37 -37.78 -34.60
CA THR A 128 -30.49 -38.05 -35.50
C THR A 128 -30.87 -36.83 -36.35
N ASP A 129 -30.71 -35.62 -35.81
CA ASP A 129 -31.14 -34.37 -36.44
C ASP A 129 -29.99 -33.64 -37.15
N ASN A 130 -28.75 -34.14 -37.06
CA ASN A 130 -27.55 -33.50 -37.62
C ASN A 130 -27.62 -33.26 -39.13
N ARG A 131 -28.16 -34.22 -39.90
CA ARG A 131 -28.30 -34.08 -41.36
C ARG A 131 -29.27 -32.96 -41.71
N ALA A 132 -30.42 -32.92 -41.04
CA ALA A 132 -31.42 -31.87 -41.23
C ALA A 132 -30.89 -30.50 -40.79
N PHE A 133 -30.15 -30.46 -39.69
CA PHE A 133 -29.50 -29.24 -39.21
C PHE A 133 -28.47 -28.71 -40.20
N TYR A 134 -27.56 -29.55 -40.70
CA TYR A 134 -26.53 -29.14 -41.66
C TYR A 134 -27.16 -28.55 -42.94
N LEU A 135 -28.18 -29.21 -43.49
CA LEU A 135 -28.88 -28.75 -44.69
C LEU A 135 -29.62 -27.41 -44.45
N LEU A 136 -30.38 -27.31 -43.35
CA LEU A 136 -31.20 -26.13 -43.05
C LEU A 136 -30.42 -24.96 -42.45
N SER A 137 -29.16 -25.13 -42.06
CA SER A 137 -28.38 -24.09 -41.39
C SER A 137 -27.04 -23.75 -42.05
N GLU A 138 -26.31 -24.71 -42.60
CA GLU A 138 -24.99 -24.48 -43.19
C GLU A 138 -25.07 -24.39 -44.72
N GLN A 139 -25.85 -25.26 -45.38
CA GLN A 139 -26.02 -25.18 -46.84
C GLN A 139 -27.01 -24.09 -47.29
N GLN A 140 -28.10 -23.89 -46.55
CA GLN A 140 -29.07 -22.82 -46.82
C GLN A 140 -29.26 -21.91 -45.61
N PRO A 141 -29.23 -20.57 -45.77
CA PRO A 141 -29.47 -19.66 -44.67
C PRO A 141 -30.95 -19.74 -44.24
N HIS A 142 -31.19 -20.37 -43.08
CA HIS A 142 -32.53 -20.45 -42.50
C HIS A 142 -33.19 -19.07 -42.35
N ALA A 143 -34.49 -18.95 -42.69
CA ALA A 143 -35.26 -17.71 -42.60
C ALA A 143 -35.24 -17.06 -41.21
N SER A 144 -35.12 -17.86 -40.14
CA SER A 144 -35.00 -17.34 -38.77
C SER A 144 -33.76 -16.48 -38.53
N ARG A 145 -32.74 -16.52 -39.40
CA ARG A 145 -31.58 -15.62 -39.36
C ARG A 145 -31.92 -14.20 -39.79
N GLN A 146 -32.87 -14.03 -40.70
CA GLN A 146 -33.29 -12.72 -41.21
C GLN A 146 -34.23 -11.99 -40.26
N GLN A 147 -34.79 -12.70 -39.26
CA GLN A 147 -35.64 -12.10 -38.24
C GLN A 147 -34.82 -11.23 -37.28
N LEU A 148 -35.33 -10.05 -36.94
CA LEU A 148 -34.65 -9.08 -36.07
C LEU A 148 -34.11 -9.70 -34.77
N LYS A 149 -34.92 -10.57 -34.13
CA LYS A 149 -34.56 -11.29 -32.90
C LYS A 149 -33.26 -12.11 -32.97
N ASN A 150 -32.77 -12.39 -34.17
CA ASN A 150 -31.62 -13.25 -34.46
C ASN A 150 -30.54 -12.59 -35.33
N ARG A 151 -30.73 -11.34 -35.76
CA ARG A 151 -29.75 -10.62 -36.58
C ARG A 151 -28.50 -10.32 -35.76
N SER A 152 -27.34 -10.77 -36.23
CA SER A 152 -26.05 -10.61 -35.53
C SER A 152 -25.67 -9.15 -35.34
N TYR A 153 -25.87 -8.30 -36.36
CA TYR A 153 -25.59 -6.87 -36.29
C TYR A 153 -26.52 -6.09 -35.35
N VAL A 154 -27.57 -6.71 -34.81
CA VAL A 154 -28.39 -6.14 -33.72
C VAL A 154 -27.98 -6.74 -32.38
N ALA A 155 -27.86 -8.07 -32.30
CA ALA A 155 -27.54 -8.76 -31.06
C ALA A 155 -26.13 -8.44 -30.54
N PHE A 156 -25.12 -8.30 -31.42
CA PHE A 156 -23.75 -7.99 -30.99
C PHE A 156 -23.62 -6.58 -30.41
N PRO A 157 -24.10 -5.50 -31.06
CA PRO A 157 -24.04 -4.17 -30.44
C PRO A 157 -24.82 -4.09 -29.13
N VAL A 158 -25.99 -4.73 -29.04
CA VAL A 158 -26.78 -4.77 -27.81
C VAL A 158 -26.03 -5.46 -26.68
N LEU A 159 -25.33 -6.56 -26.97
CA LEU A 159 -24.46 -7.20 -25.98
C LEU A 159 -23.32 -6.28 -25.58
N LEU A 160 -22.58 -5.73 -26.54
CA LEU A 160 -21.39 -4.91 -26.26
C LEU A 160 -21.75 -3.69 -25.40
N LEU A 161 -22.78 -2.93 -25.79
CA LEU A 161 -23.25 -1.76 -25.04
C LEU A 161 -23.83 -2.17 -23.69
N GLY A 162 -24.72 -3.17 -23.67
CA GLY A 162 -25.38 -3.60 -22.45
C GLY A 162 -24.41 -4.18 -21.41
N ALA A 163 -23.51 -5.06 -21.84
CA ALA A 163 -22.52 -5.66 -20.95
C ALA A 163 -21.51 -4.62 -20.47
N SER A 164 -21.04 -3.72 -21.34
CA SER A 164 -20.14 -2.64 -20.93
C SER A 164 -20.79 -1.73 -19.88
N PHE A 165 -22.04 -1.32 -20.10
CA PHE A 165 -22.80 -0.52 -19.14
C PHE A 165 -23.00 -1.24 -17.80
N CYS A 166 -23.46 -2.51 -17.83
CA CYS A 166 -23.66 -3.31 -16.63
C CYS A 166 -22.36 -3.51 -15.85
N CYS A 167 -21.26 -3.84 -16.54
CA CYS A 167 -19.96 -4.02 -15.90
C CYS A 167 -19.42 -2.70 -15.34
N ALA A 168 -19.54 -1.58 -16.06
CA ALA A 168 -19.08 -0.27 -15.60
C ALA A 168 -19.87 0.20 -14.36
N ALA A 169 -21.19 0.07 -14.36
CA ALA A 169 -22.02 0.39 -13.20
C ALA A 169 -21.64 -0.48 -11.99
N THR A 170 -21.39 -1.77 -12.21
CA THR A 170 -20.96 -2.69 -11.15
C THR A 170 -19.57 -2.34 -10.61
N ALA A 171 -18.62 -2.02 -11.49
CA ALA A 171 -17.28 -1.58 -11.12
C ALA A 171 -17.30 -0.29 -10.29
N LEU A 172 -18.11 0.69 -10.70
CA LEU A 172 -18.27 1.94 -9.95
C LEU A 172 -18.86 1.69 -8.56
N ALA A 173 -19.87 0.83 -8.44
CA ALA A 173 -20.42 0.43 -7.15
C ALA A 173 -19.36 -0.25 -6.26
N ILE A 174 -18.55 -1.16 -6.82
CA ILE A 174 -17.45 -1.80 -6.10
C ILE A 174 -16.44 -0.77 -5.61
N HIS A 175 -16.03 0.20 -6.46
CA HIS A 175 -15.08 1.24 -6.08
C HIS A 175 -15.59 2.12 -4.94
N VAL A 176 -16.86 2.53 -4.98
CA VAL A 176 -17.46 3.33 -3.91
C VAL A 176 -17.49 2.56 -2.59
N VAL A 177 -17.90 1.29 -2.61
CA VAL A 177 -17.95 0.45 -1.40
C VAL A 177 -16.55 0.15 -0.86
N HIS A 178 -15.60 -0.17 -1.74
CA HIS A 178 -14.22 -0.45 -1.34
C HIS A 178 -13.52 0.80 -0.79
N GLY A 179 -13.70 1.96 -1.43
CA GLY A 179 -13.18 3.24 -0.98
C GLY A 179 -13.73 3.65 0.38
N ALA A 180 -15.04 3.47 0.62
CA ALA A 180 -15.65 3.75 1.91
C ALA A 180 -15.06 2.87 3.04
N ARG A 181 -14.77 1.59 2.77
CA ARG A 181 -14.13 0.68 3.74
C ARG A 181 -12.69 1.09 4.06
N LEU A 182 -11.90 1.42 3.04
CA LEU A 182 -10.53 1.90 3.22
C LEU A 182 -10.49 3.18 4.05
N GLN A 183 -11.40 4.12 3.79
CA GLN A 183 -11.48 5.35 4.56
C GLN A 183 -11.87 5.13 6.03
N GLN A 184 -12.76 4.16 6.30
CA GLN A 184 -13.08 3.76 7.67
C GLN A 184 -11.88 3.12 8.39
N GLN A 185 -11.13 2.26 7.70
CA GLN A 185 -9.91 1.65 8.26
C GLN A 185 -8.86 2.71 8.61
N TRP A 186 -8.58 3.65 7.69
CA TRP A 186 -7.63 4.73 7.96
C TRP A 186 -8.08 5.64 9.11
N ALA A 187 -9.37 5.91 9.24
CA ALA A 187 -9.89 6.69 10.36
C ALA A 187 -9.68 5.96 11.71
N GLN A 188 -9.87 4.63 11.74
CA GLN A 188 -9.63 3.80 12.92
C GLN A 188 -8.14 3.73 13.28
N ASP A 189 -7.28 3.49 12.29
CA ASP A 189 -5.83 3.44 12.47
C ASP A 189 -5.30 4.79 12.99
N TYR A 190 -5.79 5.90 12.45
CA TYR A 190 -5.45 7.25 12.91
C TYR A 190 -5.89 7.49 14.36
N GLN A 191 -7.10 7.08 14.74
CA GLN A 191 -7.56 7.17 16.13
C GLN A 191 -6.72 6.32 17.08
N GLN A 192 -6.35 5.10 16.69
CA GLN A 192 -5.48 4.25 17.50
C GLN A 192 -4.09 4.87 17.70
N GLN A 193 -3.51 5.46 16.65
CA GLN A 193 -2.25 6.19 16.76
C GLN A 193 -2.37 7.37 17.73
N LEU A 194 -3.44 8.16 17.65
CA LEU A 194 -3.67 9.28 18.58
C LEU A 194 -3.81 8.82 20.03
N THR A 195 -4.50 7.71 20.30
CA THR A 195 -4.61 7.16 21.66
C THR A 195 -3.26 6.69 22.19
N GLN A 196 -2.49 5.96 21.38
CA GLN A 196 -1.11 5.56 21.73
C GLN A 196 -0.20 6.77 21.97
N HIS A 197 -0.37 7.86 21.19
CA HIS A 197 0.35 9.10 21.41
C HIS A 197 0.00 9.76 22.75
N ARG A 198 -1.28 9.76 23.14
CA ARG A 198 -1.74 10.33 24.42
C ARG A 198 -1.22 9.52 25.61
N GLU A 199 -1.30 8.20 25.55
CA GLU A 199 -0.84 7.30 26.64
C GLU A 199 0.67 7.41 26.90
N LYS A 200 1.48 7.60 25.84
CA LYS A 200 2.93 7.77 25.97
C LYS A 200 3.36 9.18 26.34
N SER A 201 2.49 10.18 26.18
CA SER A 201 2.87 11.56 26.40
C SER A 201 2.96 11.89 27.89
N ILE A 202 4.16 12.27 28.34
CA ILE A 202 4.33 12.86 29.68
C ILE A 202 3.90 14.33 29.72
N ASP A 203 3.49 14.78 30.90
CA ASP A 203 3.37 16.20 31.22
C ASP A 203 4.76 16.84 31.33
N VAL A 204 4.92 18.01 30.71
CA VAL A 204 6.19 18.76 30.65
C VAL A 204 6.14 20.04 31.49
N THR A 205 5.13 20.18 32.37
CA THR A 205 5.11 21.25 33.37
C THR A 205 6.28 21.12 34.34
N PRO A 206 6.81 22.22 34.90
CA PRO A 206 7.91 22.17 35.86
C PRO A 206 7.66 21.26 37.07
N GLN A 207 6.41 21.16 37.51
CA GLN A 207 5.97 20.31 38.63
C GLN A 207 6.07 18.83 38.27
N ALA A 208 5.58 18.43 37.09
CA ALA A 208 5.69 17.05 36.62
C ALA A 208 7.15 16.65 36.37
N LEU A 209 7.95 17.55 35.79
CA LEU A 209 9.37 17.29 35.51
C LEU A 209 10.22 17.21 36.78
N GLN A 210 9.80 17.83 37.89
CA GLN A 210 10.49 17.71 39.18
C GLN A 210 10.49 16.26 39.69
N GLY A 211 9.44 15.50 39.42
CA GLY A 211 9.34 14.09 39.83
C GLY A 211 10.19 13.11 39.01
N LEU A 212 10.81 13.55 37.91
CA LEU A 212 11.67 12.72 37.08
C LEU A 212 13.13 12.84 37.50
N SER A 213 13.92 11.77 37.32
CA SER A 213 15.38 11.90 37.39
C SER A 213 15.92 12.70 36.19
N THR A 214 17.08 13.31 36.35
CA THR A 214 17.74 14.08 35.29
C THR A 214 17.99 13.21 34.05
N GLU A 215 18.44 11.97 34.28
CA GLU A 215 18.62 10.97 33.23
C GLU A 215 17.30 10.70 32.47
N GLN A 216 16.20 10.37 33.18
CA GLN A 216 14.91 10.13 32.55
C GLN A 216 14.43 11.33 31.72
N ALA A 217 14.62 12.55 32.23
CA ALA A 217 14.26 13.77 31.51
C ALA A 217 15.04 13.92 30.20
N PHE A 218 16.35 13.61 30.19
CA PHE A 218 17.14 13.59 28.95
C PHE A 218 16.63 12.55 27.93
N TYR A 219 16.29 11.34 28.39
CA TYR A 219 15.74 10.31 27.51
C TYR A 219 14.36 10.65 26.97
N TYR A 220 13.50 11.29 27.76
CA TYR A 220 12.22 11.81 27.27
C TYR A 220 12.41 12.94 26.26
N ALA A 221 13.35 13.85 26.49
CA ALA A 221 13.69 14.90 25.53
C ALA A 221 14.18 14.30 24.20
N TYR A 222 15.07 13.31 24.26
CA TYR A 222 15.54 12.59 23.07
C TYR A 222 14.41 11.84 22.36
N SER A 223 13.51 11.20 23.11
CA SER A 223 12.40 10.45 22.56
C SER A 223 11.39 11.36 21.84
N TYR A 224 11.10 12.54 22.41
CA TYR A 224 10.30 13.57 21.75
C TYR A 224 11.01 14.17 20.53
N TYR A 225 12.32 14.33 20.57
CA TYR A 225 13.09 14.85 19.43
C TYR A 225 13.15 13.84 18.27
N THR A 226 13.28 12.54 18.53
CA THR A 226 13.45 11.52 17.48
C THR A 226 12.17 10.79 17.07
N GLY A 227 11.12 10.87 17.89
CA GLY A 227 9.92 10.05 17.72
C GLY A 227 10.13 8.57 18.04
N ARG A 228 11.16 8.23 18.83
CA ARG A 228 11.51 6.85 19.23
C ARG A 228 11.57 6.73 20.73
N ASP A 229 10.95 5.70 21.30
CA ASP A 229 10.89 5.48 22.74
C ASP A 229 12.20 4.84 23.20
N MET A 230 13.00 5.61 23.94
CA MET A 230 14.34 5.21 24.39
C MET A 230 14.39 5.19 25.93
N ARG A 231 14.92 4.09 26.50
CA ARG A 231 15.20 3.99 27.94
C ARG A 231 16.63 4.40 28.30
N SER A 232 16.85 4.66 29.59
CA SER A 232 18.15 4.88 30.23
C SER A 232 19.26 3.90 29.82
N GLN A 233 18.91 2.66 29.47
CA GLN A 233 19.87 1.64 29.03
C GLN A 233 20.13 1.65 27.51
N GLY A 234 19.65 2.65 26.78
CA GLY A 234 19.78 2.74 25.31
C GLY A 234 18.89 1.76 24.52
N GLN A 235 17.98 1.05 25.18
CA GLN A 235 17.06 0.11 24.52
C GLN A 235 15.88 0.85 23.87
N MET A 236 15.65 0.59 22.59
CA MET A 236 14.50 1.10 21.82
C MET A 236 13.25 0.24 22.09
N ARG A 237 12.15 0.85 22.54
CA ARG A 237 10.87 0.17 22.81
C ARG A 237 9.83 0.32 21.69
N GLY A 238 10.10 1.19 20.71
CA GLY A 238 9.25 1.40 19.55
C GLY A 238 9.04 2.88 19.23
N ALA A 239 7.94 3.20 18.55
CA ALA A 239 7.59 4.58 18.20
C ALA A 239 7.16 5.40 19.43
N TYR A 240 7.45 6.70 19.41
CA TYR A 240 7.11 7.68 20.44
C TYR A 240 6.59 8.97 19.79
N PRO A 241 5.75 9.77 20.48
CA PRO A 241 5.33 11.06 19.95
C PRO A 241 6.52 11.95 19.59
N HIS A 242 6.61 12.41 18.35
CA HIS A 242 7.59 13.41 17.94
C HIS A 242 7.07 14.82 18.26
N SER A 243 7.82 15.58 19.07
CA SER A 243 7.49 16.96 19.43
C SER A 243 8.76 17.74 19.81
N PRO A 244 9.37 18.46 18.85
CA PRO A 244 10.54 19.31 19.11
C PRO A 244 10.28 20.35 20.21
N PHE A 245 9.05 20.88 20.29
CA PHE A 245 8.64 21.79 21.35
C PHE A 245 8.76 21.16 22.74
N LYS A 246 8.18 19.97 22.96
CA LYS A 246 8.28 19.28 24.26
C LYS A 246 9.73 18.91 24.59
N ALA A 247 10.51 18.47 23.60
CA ALA A 247 11.94 18.20 23.78
C ALA A 247 12.70 19.45 24.28
N GLN A 248 12.53 20.59 23.61
CA GLN A 248 13.16 21.85 24.03
C GLN A 248 12.67 22.33 25.39
N THR A 249 11.39 22.17 25.71
CA THR A 249 10.84 22.52 27.03
C THR A 249 11.51 21.73 28.15
N ILE A 250 11.68 20.41 27.97
CA ILE A 250 12.38 19.55 28.93
C ILE A 250 13.84 19.99 29.07
N LEU A 251 14.55 20.22 27.96
CA LEU A 251 15.96 20.66 27.99
C LEU A 251 16.12 22.03 28.67
N ARG A 252 15.24 22.99 28.38
CA ARG A 252 15.25 24.30 29.04
C ARG A 252 14.95 24.20 30.53
N TYR A 253 14.08 23.27 30.93
CA TYR A 253 13.84 22.99 32.33
C TYR A 253 15.10 22.46 33.02
N LEU A 254 15.76 21.45 32.42
CA LEU A 254 17.01 20.89 32.93
C LEU A 254 18.11 21.95 33.07
N LEU A 255 18.24 22.83 32.08
CA LEU A 255 19.18 23.94 32.12
C LEU A 255 18.84 24.96 33.21
N ARG A 256 17.57 25.40 33.30
CA ARG A 256 17.17 26.50 34.18
C ARG A 256 17.08 26.10 35.64
N TYR A 257 16.55 24.91 35.92
CA TYR A 257 16.21 24.48 37.29
C TYR A 257 17.20 23.46 37.87
N ARG A 258 17.88 22.69 37.03
CA ARG A 258 18.90 21.71 37.47
C ARG A 258 20.31 22.06 37.05
N GLN A 259 20.49 23.22 36.41
CA GLN A 259 21.79 23.74 35.95
C GLN A 259 22.60 22.72 35.12
N GLN A 260 21.91 21.87 34.35
CA GLN A 260 22.57 20.76 33.66
C GLN A 260 23.37 21.25 32.44
N PRO A 261 24.72 21.15 32.44
CA PRO A 261 25.57 21.67 31.36
C PRO A 261 25.28 20.97 30.01
N ARG A 262 25.01 19.67 30.05
CA ARG A 262 24.64 18.85 28.89
C ARG A 262 23.37 19.35 28.19
N ALA A 263 22.41 19.89 28.95
CA ALA A 263 21.18 20.43 28.38
C ALA A 263 21.44 21.69 27.55
N ALA A 264 22.36 22.56 27.99
CA ALA A 264 22.80 23.71 27.19
C ALA A 264 23.50 23.24 25.91
N PHE A 265 24.38 22.24 25.98
CA PHE A 265 25.05 21.70 24.79
C PHE A 265 24.04 21.16 23.76
N ILE A 266 23.07 20.35 24.19
CA ILE A 266 22.05 19.79 23.29
C ILE A 266 21.16 20.91 22.71
N LEU A 267 20.81 21.92 23.51
CA LEU A 267 20.08 23.09 23.02
C LEU A 267 20.89 23.86 21.96
N ALA A 268 22.21 23.96 22.11
CA ALA A 268 23.08 24.55 21.10
C ALA A 268 23.01 23.78 19.78
N ARG A 269 23.13 22.44 19.82
CA ARG A 269 23.06 21.58 18.62
C ARG A 269 21.73 21.67 17.90
N THR A 270 20.62 21.78 18.64
CA THR A 270 19.26 21.80 18.09
C THR A 270 18.71 23.20 17.82
N SER A 271 19.49 24.25 18.07
CA SER A 271 19.10 25.65 17.83
C SER A 271 19.80 26.23 16.60
N GLU A 272 19.22 27.30 16.06
CA GLU A 272 19.73 28.03 14.90
C GLU A 272 20.10 29.48 15.26
N GLY A 273 20.96 30.09 14.45
CA GLY A 273 21.35 31.50 14.60
C GLY A 273 22.05 31.82 15.92
N ALA A 274 21.83 33.03 16.44
CA ALA A 274 22.51 33.54 17.64
C ALA A 274 22.34 32.65 18.88
N LYS A 275 21.18 32.00 19.02
CA LYS A 275 20.87 31.10 20.16
C LYS A 275 21.81 29.89 20.23
N ARG A 276 22.29 29.40 19.08
CA ARG A 276 23.28 28.31 19.03
C ARG A 276 24.55 28.71 19.77
N GLY A 277 25.08 29.90 19.45
CA GLY A 277 26.30 30.42 20.07
C GLY A 277 26.12 30.69 21.57
N GLU A 278 24.99 31.29 21.95
CA GLU A 278 24.65 31.55 23.36
C GLU A 278 24.62 30.26 24.20
N TYR A 279 23.89 29.24 23.73
CA TYR A 279 23.81 27.96 24.43
C TYR A 279 25.15 27.21 24.45
N LEU A 280 25.95 27.30 23.38
CA LEU A 280 27.27 26.67 23.35
C LEU A 280 28.21 27.31 24.37
N GLN A 281 28.28 28.64 24.41
CA GLN A 281 29.07 29.36 25.41
C GLN A 281 28.60 29.06 26.84
N GLN A 282 27.28 28.98 27.05
CA GLN A 282 26.71 28.61 28.34
C GLN A 282 27.08 27.16 28.73
N ALA A 283 27.08 26.22 27.80
CA ALA A 283 27.49 24.85 28.06
C ALA A 283 28.98 24.76 28.43
N VAL A 284 29.84 25.52 27.74
CA VAL A 284 31.28 25.61 28.06
C VAL A 284 31.50 26.21 29.45
N SER A 285 30.81 27.29 29.80
CA SER A 285 30.96 27.96 31.10
C SER A 285 30.45 27.10 32.27
N LEU A 286 29.42 26.29 32.04
CA LEU A 286 28.93 25.28 33.00
C LEU A 286 29.79 24.00 33.01
N GLY A 287 30.81 23.91 32.15
CA GLY A 287 31.80 22.85 32.20
C GLY A 287 31.51 21.60 31.35
N ASP A 288 30.54 21.64 30.43
CA ASP A 288 30.18 20.49 29.59
C ASP A 288 31.34 19.95 28.75
N ASN A 289 31.58 18.63 28.80
CA ASN A 289 32.71 18.02 28.10
C ASN A 289 32.55 18.01 26.58
N TYR A 290 31.36 17.75 26.03
CA TYR A 290 31.16 17.85 24.58
C TYR A 290 31.23 19.31 24.12
N ALA A 291 30.69 20.27 24.88
CA ALA A 291 30.81 21.68 24.51
C ALA A 291 32.27 22.14 24.46
N LYS A 292 33.10 21.71 25.43
CA LYS A 292 34.55 21.94 25.39
C LYS A 292 35.19 21.29 24.17
N PHE A 293 34.86 20.03 23.89
CA PHE A 293 35.38 19.31 22.73
C PHE A 293 35.04 20.04 21.43
N TYR A 294 33.76 20.33 21.20
CA TYR A 294 33.30 21.08 20.03
C TYR A 294 33.93 22.48 19.97
N SER A 295 34.15 23.17 21.09
CA SER A 295 34.84 24.46 21.09
C SER A 295 36.30 24.35 20.65
N VAL A 296 37.00 23.27 21.01
CA VAL A 296 38.39 23.05 20.59
C VAL A 296 38.48 22.65 19.11
N VAL A 297 37.55 21.83 18.63
CA VAL A 297 37.52 21.44 17.22
C VAL A 297 37.15 22.65 16.35
N ASP A 298 36.19 23.50 16.75
CA ASP A 298 35.84 24.74 16.04
C ASP A 298 37.05 25.69 15.92
N TYR A 299 37.81 25.84 17.01
CA TYR A 299 39.07 26.58 17.01
C TYR A 299 40.10 26.00 16.02
N GLY A 300 40.18 24.68 15.90
CA GLY A 300 41.02 24.01 14.92
C GLY A 300 40.57 24.26 13.47
N CYS A 301 39.26 24.20 13.20
CA CYS A 301 38.67 24.50 11.89
C CYS A 301 38.91 25.95 11.45
N GLY A 302 39.07 26.88 12.41
CA GLY A 302 39.44 28.28 12.17
C GLY A 302 40.90 28.50 11.72
N GLY A 303 41.68 27.44 11.48
CA GLY A 303 43.07 27.51 11.01
C GLY A 303 44.13 27.30 12.09
N HIS A 304 43.74 26.85 13.30
CA HIS A 304 44.65 26.60 14.42
C HIS A 304 44.81 25.10 14.74
N GLU A 305 44.89 24.27 13.71
CA GLU A 305 44.86 22.80 13.82
C GLU A 305 45.90 22.23 14.81
N THR A 306 47.17 22.66 14.73
CA THR A 306 48.24 22.15 15.61
C THR A 306 47.92 22.38 17.09
N ARG A 307 47.43 23.58 17.41
CA ARG A 307 47.10 23.94 18.79
C ARG A 307 45.82 23.25 19.27
N ALA A 308 44.85 23.05 18.38
CA ALA A 308 43.66 22.26 18.67
C ALA A 308 44.03 20.79 18.99
N LYS A 309 44.95 20.18 18.22
CA LYS A 309 45.45 18.81 18.51
C LYS A 309 46.14 18.69 19.86
N GLU A 310 46.95 19.69 20.24
CA GLU A 310 47.57 19.73 21.58
C GLU A 310 46.52 19.77 22.70
N LEU A 311 45.48 20.62 22.54
CA LEU A 311 44.37 20.72 23.49
C LEU A 311 43.55 19.43 23.55
N LEU A 312 43.24 18.82 22.41
CA LEU A 312 42.52 17.55 22.35
C LEU A 312 43.31 16.40 22.97
N THR A 313 44.63 16.37 22.80
CA THR A 313 45.51 15.39 23.46
C THR A 313 45.46 15.53 24.98
N ALA A 314 45.49 16.76 25.50
CA ALA A 314 45.32 17.01 26.92
C ALA A 314 43.91 16.58 27.40
N MET A 315 42.86 16.89 26.63
CA MET A 315 41.49 16.48 26.94
C MET A 315 41.31 14.96 26.93
N ALA A 316 41.98 14.23 26.04
CA ALA A 316 41.92 12.77 25.97
C ALA A 316 42.30 12.11 27.31
N SER A 317 43.30 12.69 27.99
CA SER A 317 43.77 12.19 29.28
C SER A 317 42.83 12.49 30.47
N LEU A 318 41.86 13.38 30.29
CA LEU A 318 40.97 13.88 31.34
C LEU A 318 39.51 13.43 31.18
N THR A 319 39.11 12.99 29.98
CA THR A 319 37.71 12.60 29.70
C THR A 319 37.37 11.22 30.28
N GLN A 320 36.21 11.10 30.91
CA GLN A 320 35.67 9.83 31.39
C GLN A 320 34.52 9.31 30.50
N GLU A 321 34.04 10.12 29.56
CA GLU A 321 32.97 9.75 28.63
C GLU A 321 33.58 9.08 27.38
N GLY A 322 33.39 7.76 27.25
CA GLY A 322 34.01 6.98 26.18
C GLY A 322 33.65 7.45 24.76
N ALA A 323 32.44 7.97 24.56
CA ALA A 323 32.04 8.55 23.27
C ALA A 323 32.86 9.81 22.90
N ILE A 324 33.18 10.66 23.87
CA ILE A 324 34.05 11.83 23.64
C ILE A 324 35.48 11.38 23.36
N GLY A 325 35.97 10.36 24.08
CA GLY A 325 37.29 9.78 23.82
C GLY A 325 37.43 9.29 22.37
N ALA A 326 36.42 8.57 21.88
CA ALA A 326 36.40 8.10 20.48
C ALA A 326 36.37 9.25 19.46
N ASP A 327 35.64 10.34 19.75
CA ASP A 327 35.62 11.53 18.90
C ASP A 327 36.98 12.24 18.89
N ILE A 328 37.65 12.34 20.05
CA ILE A 328 39.01 12.89 20.17
C ILE A 328 40.00 12.04 19.36
N ASP A 329 39.98 10.72 19.51
CA ASP A 329 40.86 9.80 18.79
C ASP A 329 40.66 9.92 17.27
N THR A 330 39.41 10.08 16.84
CA THR A 330 39.08 10.30 15.43
C THR A 330 39.76 11.56 14.89
N VAL A 331 39.67 12.67 15.61
CA VAL A 331 40.31 13.94 15.22
C VAL A 331 41.84 13.83 15.25
N LEU A 332 42.41 13.17 16.26
CA LEU A 332 43.86 13.00 16.37
C LEU A 332 44.41 12.12 15.25
N HIS A 333 43.66 11.11 14.81
CA HIS A 333 44.10 10.17 13.77
C HIS A 333 43.87 10.68 12.35
N TYR A 334 42.70 11.27 12.08
CA TYR A 334 42.30 11.66 10.72
C TYR A 334 42.38 13.17 10.43
N GLY A 335 42.62 14.00 11.45
CA GLY A 335 42.69 15.46 11.34
C GLY A 335 41.39 16.16 11.72
N VAL A 336 41.48 17.47 11.99
CA VAL A 336 40.34 18.30 12.45
C VAL A 336 39.29 18.47 11.34
N ASP A 337 39.72 18.47 10.08
CA ASP A 337 38.85 18.65 8.90
C ASP A 337 37.69 17.64 8.82
N VAL A 338 37.90 16.42 9.31
CA VAL A 338 36.87 15.36 9.33
C VAL A 338 35.66 15.75 10.18
N MET A 339 35.88 16.54 11.23
CA MET A 339 34.82 17.02 12.12
C MET A 339 34.37 18.45 11.78
N CYS A 340 35.08 19.19 10.93
CA CYS A 340 34.69 20.54 10.55
C CYS A 340 33.33 20.57 9.81
N ALA A 341 33.04 19.54 9.02
CA ALA A 341 31.74 19.37 8.37
C ALA A 341 30.61 18.96 9.34
N ASP A 342 30.96 18.36 10.48
CA ASP A 342 29.98 17.90 11.48
C ASP A 342 29.44 19.05 12.35
N PHE A 343 30.04 20.25 12.31
CA PHE A 343 29.50 21.42 13.01
C PHE A 343 28.14 21.85 12.52
N ASP A 344 27.87 21.66 11.22
CA ASP A 344 26.60 21.98 10.59
C ASP A 344 25.50 20.94 10.90
N ASN A 345 25.85 19.79 11.48
CA ASN A 345 24.90 18.74 11.80
C ASN A 345 24.06 19.08 13.06
N THR A 346 22.86 19.64 12.90
CA THR A 346 22.00 20.11 13.99
C THR A 346 21.23 19.02 14.75
N GLU A 347 21.75 17.79 14.78
CA GLU A 347 21.06 16.65 15.36
C GLU A 347 21.31 16.47 16.86
N PHE A 348 20.25 16.19 17.62
CA PHE A 348 20.36 15.63 18.96
C PHE A 348 20.63 14.13 18.84
N GLN A 349 21.88 13.71 19.08
CA GLN A 349 22.32 12.32 18.98
C GLN A 349 22.25 11.60 20.34
N LEU A 350 21.97 10.29 20.33
CA LEU A 350 21.83 9.49 21.55
C LEU A 350 23.12 9.46 22.38
N ARG A 351 24.28 9.50 21.72
CA ARG A 351 25.60 9.50 22.37
C ARG A 351 25.82 10.67 23.33
N PHE A 352 25.07 11.77 23.16
CA PHE A 352 25.15 12.93 24.06
C PHE A 352 24.57 12.64 25.44
N ILE A 353 23.68 11.66 25.57
CA ILE A 353 23.00 11.35 26.84
C ILE A 353 23.30 9.95 27.37
N ARG A 354 23.71 9.01 26.50
CA ARG A 354 23.92 7.61 26.89
C ARG A 354 25.01 7.41 27.94
N ASP A 355 26.13 8.09 27.75
CA ASP A 355 27.31 7.92 28.61
C ASP A 355 27.44 9.10 29.60
N TYR A 356 26.48 10.03 29.57
CA TYR A 356 26.46 11.21 30.42
C TYR A 356 25.96 10.85 31.82
N ARG A 357 26.82 11.04 32.81
CA ARG A 357 26.46 10.91 34.23
C ARG A 357 26.33 12.32 34.80
N PRO A 358 25.11 12.85 34.97
CA PRO A 358 24.94 14.10 35.69
C PRO A 358 25.46 13.92 37.11
N ASP A 359 26.13 14.94 37.66
CA ASP A 359 26.46 14.96 39.08
C ASP A 359 25.17 14.68 39.87
N SER A 360 25.24 13.71 40.78
CA SER A 360 24.08 13.19 41.51
C SER A 360 23.35 14.31 42.26
N ASP A 361 22.05 14.45 42.03
CA ASP A 361 21.13 15.26 42.84
C ASP A 361 21.16 14.82 44.32
#